data_AF-A0A845MTY3-F1
#
_entry.id   AF-A0A845MTY3-F1
#
_cell.length_a   1.000
_cell.length_b   1.000
_cell.length_c   1.000
_cell.angle_alpha   90.00
_cell.angle_beta   90.00
_cell.angle_gamma   90.00
#
_symmetry.space_group_name_H-M   'P 1'
#
loop_
_entity.id
_entity.type
_entity.pdbx_description
1 polymer ?
#
loop_
_entity_poly.entity_id
_entity_poly.type
_entity_poly.pdbx_seq_one_letter_code
_entity_poly.pdbx_strand_id
1 'polypeptide(L)'
;MTLTLDSAFTLRTGDILLFSGRGLTSEVIRVFTRSAWSHIGMVVFLPGSAEPLVLESTTLGESEDVRLGKPVAGVSLVSLASKLQDYPGSVVVRRRHGPDLTPRQEKLLQRLLRRLMHRPYKNYLLCNAIDVLTGFQRKPDQRGWFCSELVAELYRRLGWLPRDTRASTLVPGHFGSRYMRLQNGKLGQAHWLKQGPGSQRIRSSVGFCGSSPSTPQQTFRHETPLPRQLHGNG
;
A
#
# COMPACT_ATOMS: atom_id res chain seq x y z
N MET A 1 -19.61 -4.64 9.93
CA MET A 1 -18.55 -5.67 9.94
C MET A 1 -17.25 -5.01 10.38
N THR A 2 -16.88 -5.18 11.64
CA THR A 2 -15.61 -4.72 12.20
C THR A 2 -14.48 -5.56 11.59
N LEU A 3 -13.57 -4.92 10.86
CA LEU A 3 -12.32 -5.57 10.46
C LEU A 3 -11.51 -5.81 11.73
N THR A 4 -11.62 -6.99 12.32
CA THR A 4 -10.72 -7.44 13.38
C THR A 4 -9.37 -7.75 12.75
N LEU A 5 -8.60 -6.68 12.51
CA LEU A 5 -7.15 -6.79 12.34
C LEU A 5 -6.61 -7.35 13.65
N ASP A 6 -5.87 -8.45 13.56
CA ASP A 6 -5.21 -9.14 14.66
C ASP A 6 -4.62 -8.11 15.65
N SER A 7 -4.72 -8.33 16.96
CA SER A 7 -4.36 -7.34 17.99
C SER A 7 -2.89 -6.86 17.92
N ALA A 8 -2.03 -7.51 17.12
CA ALA A 8 -0.65 -7.12 16.82
C ALA A 8 -0.48 -6.20 15.57
N PHE A 9 -1.56 -5.92 14.85
CA PHE A 9 -1.57 -5.19 13.57
C PHE A 9 -2.23 -3.81 13.71
N THR A 10 -1.63 -2.93 14.50
CA THR A 10 -2.08 -1.53 14.60
C THR A 10 -1.52 -0.71 13.44
N LEU A 11 -2.42 -0.06 12.69
CA LEU A 11 -2.07 0.89 11.65
C LEU A 11 -1.56 2.20 12.26
N ARG A 12 -0.66 2.88 11.56
CA ARG A 12 -0.18 4.21 11.94
C ARG A 12 -0.02 5.14 10.76
N THR A 13 0.03 6.43 11.04
CA THR A 13 0.31 7.45 10.03
C THR A 13 1.63 7.14 9.33
N GLY A 14 1.57 7.12 8.01
CA GLY A 14 2.71 6.79 7.16
C GLY A 14 2.74 5.32 6.74
N ASP A 15 1.91 4.42 7.27
CA ASP A 15 1.75 3.10 6.65
C ASP A 15 1.24 3.28 5.22
N ILE A 16 1.69 2.43 4.29
CA ILE A 16 1.26 2.52 2.89
C ILE A 16 0.32 1.40 2.53
N LEU A 17 -0.63 1.73 1.67
CA LEU A 17 -1.54 0.79 1.05
C LEU A 17 -1.15 0.65 -0.42
N LEU A 18 -0.96 -0.59 -0.86
CA LEU A 18 -0.71 -0.92 -2.26
C LEU A 18 -1.91 -1.67 -2.82
N PHE A 19 -2.33 -1.22 -3.98
CA PHE A 19 -3.56 -1.65 -4.62
C PHE A 19 -3.23 -2.37 -5.92
N SER A 20 -3.96 -3.46 -6.18
CA SER A 20 -3.85 -4.22 -7.41
C SER A 20 -5.24 -4.56 -7.95
N GLY A 21 -5.63 -3.90 -9.04
CA GLY A 21 -6.93 -4.02 -9.68
C GLY A 21 -6.82 -4.18 -11.19
N ARG A 22 -7.96 -4.33 -11.87
CA ARG A 22 -8.09 -4.61 -13.32
C ARG A 22 -8.71 -3.46 -14.13
N GLY A 23 -8.61 -2.21 -13.67
CA GLY A 23 -9.01 -1.05 -14.47
C GLY A 23 -8.02 -0.74 -15.60
N LEU A 24 -8.47 -0.14 -16.72
CA LEU A 24 -7.63 0.17 -17.90
C LEU A 24 -6.39 1.03 -17.58
N THR A 25 -6.47 1.91 -16.56
CA THR A 25 -5.31 2.67 -16.05
C THR A 25 -4.34 1.81 -15.24
N SER A 26 -4.82 0.72 -14.64
CA SER A 26 -4.03 -0.21 -13.84
C SER A 26 -3.13 -1.10 -14.68
N GLU A 27 -3.53 -1.49 -15.90
CA GLU A 27 -2.68 -2.33 -16.77
C GLU A 27 -1.48 -1.57 -17.30
N VAL A 28 -1.66 -0.35 -17.78
CA VAL A 28 -0.55 0.46 -18.33
C VAL A 28 0.47 0.80 -17.24
N ILE A 29 0.02 1.14 -16.03
CA ILE A 29 0.92 1.38 -14.90
C ILE A 29 1.63 0.08 -14.49
N ARG A 30 0.95 -1.07 -14.40
CA ARG A 30 1.59 -2.34 -14.03
C ARG A 30 2.66 -2.78 -15.04
N VAL A 31 2.36 -2.65 -16.33
CA VAL A 31 3.29 -2.98 -17.42
C VAL A 31 4.48 -2.05 -17.40
N PHE A 32 4.25 -0.73 -17.27
CA PHE A 32 5.32 0.26 -17.28
C PHE A 32 6.20 0.21 -16.03
N THR A 33 5.62 -0.16 -14.89
CA THR A 33 6.32 -0.24 -13.59
C THR A 33 6.85 -1.65 -13.29
N ARG A 34 6.61 -2.62 -14.19
CA ARG A 34 6.95 -4.04 -14.03
C ARG A 34 6.55 -4.59 -12.66
N SER A 35 5.39 -4.18 -12.19
CA SER A 35 4.94 -4.43 -10.82
C SER A 35 3.49 -4.93 -10.80
N ALA A 36 3.16 -5.72 -9.78
CA ALA A 36 1.79 -6.12 -9.52
C ALA A 36 0.90 -4.95 -9.03
N TRP A 37 1.52 -3.85 -8.59
CA TRP A 37 0.87 -2.71 -7.96
C TRP A 37 0.50 -1.64 -8.97
N SER A 38 -0.79 -1.28 -9.02
CA SER A 38 -1.29 -0.23 -9.91
C SER A 38 -1.50 1.12 -9.21
N HIS A 39 -1.69 1.12 -7.88
CA HIS A 39 -1.94 2.33 -7.13
C HIS A 39 -1.37 2.24 -5.71
N ILE A 40 -1.16 3.40 -5.08
CA ILE A 40 -0.66 3.54 -3.71
C ILE A 40 -1.39 4.67 -2.98
N GLY A 41 -1.70 4.43 -1.71
CA GLY A 41 -2.16 5.44 -0.77
C GLY A 41 -1.34 5.40 0.52
N MET A 42 -1.45 6.45 1.33
CA MET A 42 -0.82 6.53 2.64
C MET A 42 -1.89 6.64 3.72
N VAL A 43 -1.79 5.80 4.75
CA VAL A 43 -2.63 5.89 5.94
C VAL A 43 -2.28 7.16 6.71
N VAL A 44 -3.31 7.92 7.09
CA VAL A 44 -3.18 9.10 7.95
C VAL A 44 -4.22 9.08 9.06
N PHE A 45 -3.76 9.31 10.28
CA PHE A 45 -4.61 9.61 11.43
C PHE A 45 -4.60 11.11 11.64
N LEU A 46 -5.80 11.72 11.59
CA LEU A 46 -5.97 13.15 11.81
C LEU A 46 -6.68 13.41 13.14
N PRO A 47 -6.31 14.48 13.87
CA PRO A 47 -7.07 14.90 15.03
C PRO A 47 -8.55 15.11 14.66
N GLY A 48 -9.45 14.52 15.45
CA GLY A 48 -10.90 14.58 15.23
C GLY A 48 -11.45 13.58 14.22
N SER A 49 -10.61 12.72 13.63
CA SER A 49 -11.09 11.59 12.83
C SER A 49 -11.18 10.33 13.70
N ALA A 50 -12.35 9.70 13.73
CA ALA A 50 -12.57 8.49 14.52
C ALA A 50 -11.94 7.23 13.89
N GLU A 51 -11.65 7.27 12.61
CA GLU A 51 -11.15 6.13 11.83
C GLU A 51 -9.90 6.51 11.01
N PRO A 52 -9.05 5.52 10.65
CA PRO A 52 -7.94 5.77 9.75
C PRO A 52 -8.43 6.24 8.38
N LEU A 53 -7.77 7.26 7.85
CA LEU A 53 -8.02 7.76 6.50
C LEU A 53 -6.91 7.31 5.55
N VAL A 54 -7.22 7.32 4.26
CA VAL A 54 -6.27 7.08 3.17
C VAL A 54 -6.11 8.38 2.40
N LEU A 55 -4.89 8.90 2.39
CA LEU A 55 -4.49 9.95 1.48
C LEU A 55 -4.05 9.32 0.16
N GLU A 56 -4.68 9.71 -0.93
CA GLU A 56 -4.36 9.20 -2.26
C GLU A 56 -4.47 10.29 -3.34
N SER A 57 -4.00 9.95 -4.54
CA SER A 57 -4.28 10.75 -5.73
C SER A 57 -4.74 9.84 -6.87
N THR A 58 -5.95 10.06 -7.39
CA THR A 58 -6.60 9.16 -8.36
C THR A 58 -7.15 9.92 -9.56
N THR A 59 -7.22 9.29 -10.73
CA THR A 59 -7.85 9.88 -11.94
C THR A 59 -9.35 10.03 -11.80
N LEU A 60 -9.99 9.02 -11.21
CA LEU A 60 -11.42 8.96 -10.89
C LEU A 60 -11.49 8.40 -9.48
N GLY A 61 -12.12 9.13 -8.56
CA GLY A 61 -12.36 8.64 -7.20
C GLY A 61 -13.44 7.56 -7.25
N GLU A 62 -13.16 6.40 -6.65
CA GLU A 62 -14.19 5.37 -6.40
C GLU A 62 -14.89 5.61 -5.07
N SER A 63 -14.15 6.16 -4.09
CA SER A 63 -14.65 6.46 -2.75
C SER A 63 -14.80 7.96 -2.54
N GLU A 64 -15.72 8.33 -1.65
CA GLU A 64 -16.01 9.72 -1.32
C GLU A 64 -14.88 10.37 -0.51
N ASP A 65 -14.53 11.60 -0.88
CA ASP A 65 -13.66 12.42 -0.07
C ASP A 65 -14.38 12.81 1.24
N VAL A 66 -13.76 12.57 2.39
CA VAL A 66 -14.36 12.78 3.71
C VAL A 66 -14.68 14.24 4.04
N ARG A 67 -14.13 15.20 3.28
CA ARG A 67 -14.42 16.63 3.47
C ARG A 67 -15.49 17.13 2.50
N LEU A 68 -15.55 16.57 1.30
CA LEU A 68 -16.48 17.01 0.25
C LEU A 68 -17.71 16.12 0.08
N GLY A 69 -17.74 14.92 0.69
CA GLY A 69 -18.87 13.98 0.61
C GLY A 69 -19.15 13.49 -0.81
N LYS A 70 -18.14 13.50 -1.68
CA LYS A 70 -18.26 13.02 -3.07
C LYS A 70 -16.89 12.58 -3.60
N PRO A 71 -16.84 11.74 -4.65
CA PRO A 71 -15.59 11.36 -5.27
C PRO A 71 -14.89 12.57 -5.92
N VAL A 72 -13.56 12.63 -5.78
CA VAL A 72 -12.72 13.70 -6.31
C VAL A 72 -11.64 13.12 -7.22
N ALA A 73 -11.44 13.74 -8.39
CA ALA A 73 -10.27 13.48 -9.23
C ALA A 73 -9.08 14.30 -8.71
N GLY A 74 -7.95 13.65 -8.48
CA GLY A 74 -6.78 14.24 -7.85
C GLY A 74 -6.59 13.81 -6.42
N VAL A 75 -5.99 14.68 -5.60
CA VAL A 75 -5.63 14.39 -4.21
C VAL A 75 -6.88 14.44 -3.31
N SER A 76 -7.15 13.36 -2.61
CA SER A 76 -8.30 13.20 -1.72
C SER A 76 -7.94 12.49 -0.42
N LEU A 77 -8.81 12.62 0.57
CA LEU A 77 -8.80 11.86 1.81
C LEU A 77 -10.06 11.03 1.87
N VAL A 78 -9.93 9.71 1.94
CA VAL A 78 -11.06 8.79 1.96
C VAL A 78 -11.01 7.93 3.23
N SER A 79 -12.16 7.45 3.70
CA SER A 79 -12.19 6.46 4.78
C SER A 79 -11.48 5.18 4.34
N LEU A 80 -10.64 4.60 5.21
CA LEU A 80 -10.02 3.30 4.92
C LEU A 80 -11.09 2.20 4.75
N ALA A 81 -12.15 2.23 5.57
CA ALA A 81 -13.20 1.24 5.51
C ALA A 81 -13.93 1.30 4.16
N SER A 82 -14.39 2.50 3.76
CA SER A 82 -15.03 2.70 2.45
C SER A 82 -14.10 2.33 1.31
N LYS A 83 -12.83 2.74 1.37
CA LYS A 83 -11.85 2.41 0.32
C LYS A 83 -11.65 0.91 0.15
N LEU A 84 -11.58 0.15 1.25
CA LEU A 84 -11.48 -1.30 1.21
C LEU A 84 -12.76 -1.93 0.68
N GLN A 85 -13.93 -1.38 1.00
CA GLN A 85 -15.21 -1.86 0.48
C GLN A 85 -15.30 -1.65 -1.05
N ASP A 86 -15.09 -0.41 -1.50
CA ASP A 86 -15.35 0.03 -2.88
C ASP A 86 -14.34 -0.53 -3.89
N TYR A 87 -13.08 -0.69 -3.49
CA TYR A 87 -12.00 -1.04 -4.43
C TYR A 87 -12.18 -2.46 -5.02
N PRO A 88 -12.38 -2.63 -6.33
CA PRO A 88 -12.68 -3.94 -6.95
C PRO A 88 -11.41 -4.77 -7.23
N GLY A 89 -10.49 -4.82 -6.26
CA GLY A 89 -9.20 -5.48 -6.38
C GLY A 89 -8.63 -5.93 -5.06
N SER A 90 -7.33 -6.25 -5.08
CA SER A 90 -6.60 -6.64 -3.88
C SER A 90 -5.90 -5.44 -3.26
N VAL A 91 -5.90 -5.39 -1.93
CA VAL A 91 -5.28 -4.32 -1.16
C VAL A 91 -4.36 -4.94 -0.11
N VAL A 92 -3.15 -4.41 -0.05
CA VAL A 92 -2.18 -4.81 0.95
C VAL A 92 -1.65 -3.60 1.66
N VAL A 93 -1.22 -3.80 2.88
CA VAL A 93 -0.56 -2.79 3.68
C VAL A 93 0.90 -3.18 3.89
N ARG A 94 1.78 -2.19 3.82
CA ARG A 94 3.14 -2.30 4.34
C ARG A 94 3.30 -1.29 5.45
N ARG A 95 3.54 -1.78 6.67
CA ARG A 95 3.76 -0.91 7.83
C ARG A 95 5.07 -0.16 7.68
N ARG A 96 5.06 1.14 7.94
CA ARG A 96 6.29 1.89 8.19
C ARG A 96 6.82 1.41 9.53
N HIS A 97 8.12 1.13 9.64
CA HIS A 97 8.86 0.89 10.88
C HIS A 97 9.85 2.03 11.11
N GLY A 98 10.16 2.32 12.38
CA GLY A 98 10.94 3.50 12.78
C GLY A 98 10.17 4.36 13.79
N PRO A 99 10.77 5.50 14.21
CA PRO A 99 10.20 6.36 15.24
C PRO A 99 8.87 6.94 14.79
N ASP A 100 8.01 7.28 15.75
CA ASP A 100 6.76 7.98 15.48
C ASP A 100 7.01 9.42 15.00
N LEU A 101 5.95 10.05 14.49
CA LEU A 101 6.04 11.43 14.07
C LEU A 101 6.30 12.33 15.28
N THR A 102 7.32 13.17 15.18
CA THR A 102 7.51 14.25 16.15
C THR A 102 6.38 15.28 16.00
N PRO A 103 6.07 16.07 17.05
CA PRO A 103 5.05 17.13 16.96
C PRO A 103 5.30 18.13 15.81
N ARG A 104 6.58 18.35 15.45
CA ARG A 104 6.95 19.18 14.30
C ARG A 104 6.55 18.53 12.97
N GLN A 105 6.80 17.24 12.82
CA GLN A 105 6.41 16.48 11.63
C GLN A 105 4.90 16.33 11.51
N GLU A 106 4.17 16.17 12.62
CA GLU A 106 2.70 16.16 12.62
C GLU A 106 2.12 17.50 12.13
N LYS A 107 2.61 18.63 12.67
CA LYS A 107 2.22 19.97 12.19
C LYS A 107 2.55 20.18 10.72
N LEU A 108 3.70 19.66 10.27
CA LEU A 108 4.10 19.69 8.86
C LEU A 108 3.14 18.87 8.01
N LEU A 109 2.82 17.63 8.40
CA LEU A 109 1.87 16.78 7.70
C LEU A 109 0.52 17.48 7.52
N GLN A 110 -0.04 18.05 8.60
CA GLN A 110 -1.31 18.79 8.51
C GLN A 110 -1.23 19.97 7.53
N ARG A 111 -0.11 20.71 7.53
CA ARG A 111 0.12 21.81 6.58
C ARG A 111 0.20 21.32 5.14
N LEU A 112 0.89 20.19 4.92
CA LEU A 112 1.02 19.59 3.59
C LEU A 112 -0.33 19.08 3.09
N LEU A 113 -1.10 18.39 3.92
CA LEU A 113 -2.46 17.96 3.60
C LEU A 113 -3.30 19.16 3.15
N ARG A 114 -3.40 20.21 3.99
CA ARG A 114 -4.17 21.42 3.62
C ARG A 114 -3.75 22.04 2.28
N ARG A 115 -2.46 21.99 1.92
CA ARG A 115 -1.93 22.55 0.67
C ARG A 115 -2.19 21.65 -0.54
N LEU A 116 -2.21 20.34 -0.34
CA LEU A 116 -2.23 19.33 -1.39
C LEU A 116 -3.66 18.83 -1.69
N MET A 117 -4.58 18.92 -0.74
CA MET A 117 -5.98 18.52 -0.94
C MET A 117 -6.57 19.13 -2.22
N HIS A 118 -7.25 18.29 -2.99
CA HIS A 118 -7.95 18.62 -4.24
C HIS A 118 -7.05 19.16 -5.36
N ARG A 119 -5.73 19.03 -5.25
CA ARG A 119 -4.83 19.24 -6.39
C ARG A 119 -5.13 18.17 -7.45
N PRO A 120 -5.14 18.53 -8.74
CA PRO A 120 -5.55 17.61 -9.79
C PRO A 120 -4.59 16.43 -9.92
N TYR A 121 -5.08 15.34 -10.51
CA TYR A 121 -4.24 14.21 -10.86
C TYR A 121 -3.34 14.57 -12.05
N LYS A 122 -2.09 14.12 -12.02
CA LYS A 122 -1.12 14.31 -13.09
C LYS A 122 -0.98 13.02 -13.91
N ASN A 123 -1.11 13.13 -15.23
CA ASN A 123 -0.92 11.99 -16.12
C ASN A 123 0.57 11.55 -16.13
N TYR A 124 0.87 10.53 -15.34
CA TYR A 124 2.22 10.01 -15.15
C TYR A 124 2.91 9.65 -16.46
N LEU A 125 2.22 8.99 -17.41
CA LEU A 125 2.83 8.53 -18.66
C LEU A 125 3.33 9.69 -19.51
N LEU A 126 2.48 10.71 -19.67
CA LEU A 126 2.82 11.90 -20.45
C LEU A 126 3.98 12.65 -19.78
N CYS A 127 3.90 12.89 -18.47
CA CYS A 127 4.94 13.61 -17.75
C CYS A 127 6.26 12.84 -17.73
N ASN A 128 6.23 11.52 -17.55
CA ASN A 128 7.43 10.70 -17.54
C ASN A 128 8.05 10.59 -18.94
N ALA A 129 7.25 10.50 -20.01
CA ALA A 129 7.76 10.53 -21.38
C ALA A 129 8.49 11.86 -21.68
N ILE A 130 7.92 12.99 -21.24
CA ILE A 130 8.56 14.30 -21.36
C ILE A 130 9.85 14.37 -20.53
N ASP A 131 9.84 13.85 -19.29
CA ASP A 131 11.02 13.81 -18.43
C ASP A 131 12.13 12.97 -19.07
N VAL A 132 11.82 11.78 -19.61
CA VAL A 132 12.78 10.93 -20.32
C VAL A 132 13.34 11.64 -21.56
N LEU A 133 12.48 12.25 -22.39
CA LEU A 133 12.90 13.02 -23.57
C LEU A 133 13.82 14.19 -23.21
N THR A 134 13.63 14.78 -22.04
CA THR A 134 14.44 15.92 -21.56
C THR A 134 15.58 15.50 -20.64
N GLY A 135 15.90 14.20 -20.54
CA GLY A 135 16.98 13.69 -19.69
C GLY A 135 16.80 14.06 -18.22
N PHE A 136 15.56 14.15 -17.75
CA PHE A 136 15.16 14.57 -16.42
C PHE A 136 15.69 15.97 -16.03
N GLN A 137 16.05 16.83 -16.99
CA GLN A 137 16.53 18.19 -16.69
C GLN A 137 15.40 19.15 -16.29
N ARG A 138 14.14 18.81 -16.61
CA ARG A 138 12.98 19.62 -16.24
C ARG A 138 12.67 19.55 -14.75
N LYS A 139 12.23 20.68 -14.20
CA LYS A 139 11.63 20.74 -12.87
C LYS A 139 10.34 19.90 -12.89
N PRO A 140 10.09 19.07 -11.85
CA PRO A 140 8.85 18.29 -11.78
C PRO A 140 7.63 19.20 -11.87
N ASP A 141 6.66 18.82 -12.71
CA ASP A 141 5.37 19.51 -12.74
C ASP A 141 4.63 19.29 -11.42
N GLN A 142 4.40 20.38 -10.69
CA GLN A 142 3.72 20.42 -9.40
C GLN A 142 2.25 20.86 -9.51
N ARG A 143 1.73 21.05 -10.73
CA ARG A 143 0.32 21.42 -10.96
C ARG A 143 -0.62 20.29 -10.54
N GLY A 144 -0.19 19.05 -10.68
CA GLY A 144 -0.90 17.86 -10.23
C GLY A 144 0.03 16.80 -9.67
N TRP A 145 -0.56 15.73 -9.13
CA TRP A 145 0.17 14.66 -8.46
C TRP A 145 -0.17 13.29 -9.01
N PHE A 146 0.85 12.47 -9.22
CA PHE A 146 0.67 11.03 -9.38
C PHE A 146 0.59 10.36 -7.99
N CYS A 147 -0.09 9.22 -7.88
CA CYS A 147 -0.33 8.55 -6.59
C CYS A 147 0.95 8.29 -5.79
N SER A 148 1.97 7.71 -6.43
CA SER A 148 3.25 7.41 -5.78
C SER A 148 4.16 8.63 -5.64
N GLU A 149 4.06 9.61 -6.54
CA GLU A 149 4.76 10.89 -6.42
C GLU A 149 4.28 11.66 -5.18
N LEU A 150 2.97 11.64 -4.90
CA LEU A 150 2.38 12.24 -3.70
C LEU A 150 2.94 11.61 -2.42
N VAL A 151 2.92 10.28 -2.33
CA VAL A 151 3.44 9.53 -1.17
C VAL A 151 4.94 9.77 -1.00
N ALA A 152 5.70 9.72 -2.11
CA ALA A 152 7.12 9.99 -2.12
C ALA A 152 7.46 11.40 -1.61
N GLU A 153 6.71 12.42 -2.06
CA GLU A 153 6.93 13.80 -1.61
C GLU A 153 6.65 13.97 -0.11
N LEU A 154 5.59 13.36 0.39
CA LEU A 154 5.27 13.39 1.83
C LEU A 154 6.36 12.70 2.64
N TYR A 155 6.77 11.50 2.23
CA TYR A 155 7.86 10.78 2.85
C TYR A 155 9.16 11.58 2.85
N ARG A 156 9.50 12.23 1.73
CA ARG A 156 10.68 13.09 1.58
C ARG A 156 10.62 14.29 2.54
N ARG A 157 9.49 14.98 2.62
CA ARG A 157 9.31 16.14 3.50
C ARG A 157 9.27 15.78 4.98
N LEU A 158 8.75 14.60 5.30
CA LEU A 158 8.75 14.06 6.66
C LEU A 158 10.10 13.44 7.06
N GLY A 159 11.05 13.35 6.14
CA GLY A 159 12.40 12.83 6.42
C GLY A 159 12.48 11.31 6.48
N TRP A 160 11.56 10.61 5.80
CA TRP A 160 11.60 9.16 5.59
C TRP A 160 12.24 8.77 4.26
N LEU A 161 12.39 9.72 3.33
CA LEU A 161 13.20 9.57 2.12
C LEU A 161 14.26 10.67 2.06
N PRO A 162 15.41 10.42 1.40
CA PRO A 162 16.44 11.44 1.16
C PRO A 162 15.87 12.70 0.49
N ARG A 163 16.32 13.88 0.95
CA ARG A 163 15.76 15.18 0.49
C ARG A 163 15.96 15.45 -1.00
N ASP A 164 16.99 14.87 -1.57
CA ASP A 164 17.39 14.87 -2.98
C ASP A 164 16.62 13.83 -3.82
N THR A 165 15.82 12.96 -3.19
CA THR A 165 14.98 11.99 -3.90
C THR A 165 14.03 12.70 -4.86
N ARG A 166 14.10 12.37 -6.14
CA ARG A 166 13.16 12.84 -7.16
C ARG A 166 11.86 12.05 -7.09
N ALA A 167 10.88 12.57 -6.34
CA ALA A 167 9.58 11.92 -6.10
C ALA A 167 8.87 11.48 -7.39
N SER A 168 8.98 12.24 -8.48
CA SER A 168 8.35 11.93 -9.77
C SER A 168 8.85 10.66 -10.44
N THR A 169 10.01 10.12 -10.03
CA THR A 169 10.57 8.87 -10.55
C THR A 169 10.12 7.64 -9.77
N LEU A 170 9.51 7.83 -8.60
CA LEU A 170 9.05 6.72 -7.78
C LEU A 170 7.66 6.29 -8.21
N VAL A 171 7.53 5.00 -8.54
CA VAL A 171 6.28 4.34 -8.90
C VAL A 171 5.80 3.39 -7.79
N PRO A 172 4.53 2.94 -7.78
CA PRO A 172 4.02 2.05 -6.74
C PRO A 172 4.85 0.77 -6.58
N GLY A 173 5.43 0.26 -7.67
CA GLY A 173 6.34 -0.88 -7.66
C GLY A 173 7.56 -0.72 -6.76
N HIS A 174 8.15 0.47 -6.69
CA HIS A 174 9.27 0.73 -5.78
C HIS A 174 8.83 0.54 -4.33
N PHE A 175 7.68 1.10 -3.95
CA PHE A 175 7.12 0.96 -2.61
C PHE A 175 6.63 -0.45 -2.28
N GLY A 176 6.34 -1.27 -3.29
CA GLY A 176 6.09 -2.71 -3.11
C GLY A 176 7.35 -3.54 -2.98
N SER A 177 8.49 -3.05 -3.47
CA SER A 177 9.74 -3.80 -3.48
C SER A 177 10.35 -3.95 -2.08
N ARG A 178 10.97 -5.10 -1.82
CA ARG A 178 11.79 -5.33 -0.62
C ARG A 178 13.03 -4.42 -0.55
N TYR A 179 13.41 -3.80 -1.67
CA TYR A 179 14.57 -2.93 -1.76
C TYR A 179 14.27 -1.46 -1.41
N MET A 180 13.01 -1.08 -1.18
CA MET A 180 12.69 0.28 -0.73
C MET A 180 13.23 0.52 0.67
N ARG A 181 14.17 1.46 0.79
CA ARG A 181 14.79 1.85 2.06
C ARG A 181 14.23 3.20 2.50
N LEU A 182 13.92 3.30 3.79
CA LEU A 182 13.55 4.57 4.40
C LEU A 182 14.71 5.08 5.27
N GLN A 183 14.76 6.40 5.45
CA GLN A 183 15.61 7.00 6.47
C GLN A 183 15.03 6.69 7.85
N ASN A 184 15.89 6.25 8.77
CA ASN A 184 15.53 5.94 10.16
C ASN A 184 14.39 4.91 10.29
N GLY A 185 14.30 3.97 9.34
CA GLY A 185 13.18 3.05 9.29
C GLY A 185 13.20 2.08 8.11
N LYS A 186 12.11 1.36 7.93
CA LYS A 186 11.88 0.46 6.79
C LYS A 186 10.40 0.27 6.53
N LEU A 187 10.04 -0.20 5.34
CA LEU A 187 8.70 -0.74 5.09
C LEU A 187 8.70 -2.24 5.42
N GLY A 188 7.75 -2.66 6.24
CA GLY A 188 7.55 -4.05 6.64
C GLY A 188 7.13 -4.94 5.47
N GLN A 189 6.89 -6.22 5.77
CA GLN A 189 6.33 -7.16 4.80
C GLN A 189 4.92 -6.73 4.40
N ALA A 190 4.49 -7.15 3.21
CA ALA A 190 3.12 -6.94 2.76
C ALA A 190 2.16 -7.85 3.52
N HIS A 191 1.08 -7.26 4.04
CA HIS A 191 -0.01 -7.96 4.72
C HIS A 191 -1.31 -7.70 3.96
N TRP A 192 -2.13 -8.73 3.77
CA TRP A 192 -3.40 -8.59 3.05
C TRP A 192 -4.43 -7.85 3.91
N LEU A 193 -5.02 -6.81 3.35
CA LEU A 193 -6.25 -6.20 3.87
C LEU A 193 -7.49 -6.65 3.09
N LYS A 194 -7.33 -6.84 1.77
CA LYS A 194 -8.37 -7.37 0.88
C LYS A 194 -7.75 -8.26 -0.18
N GLN A 195 -8.30 -9.45 -0.37
CA GLN A 195 -7.89 -10.36 -1.43
C GLN A 195 -8.97 -10.36 -2.51
N GLY A 196 -8.65 -9.75 -3.66
CA GLY A 196 -9.50 -9.75 -4.85
C GLY A 196 -8.96 -10.70 -5.93
N PRO A 197 -9.56 -10.68 -7.13
CA PRO A 197 -9.10 -11.50 -8.25
C PRO A 197 -7.63 -11.25 -8.60
N GLY A 198 -6.85 -12.32 -8.76
CA GLY A 198 -5.43 -12.24 -9.14
C GLY A 198 -4.43 -12.06 -7.99
N SER A 199 -4.89 -12.07 -6.74
CA SER A 199 -4.04 -11.99 -5.53
C SER A 199 -2.92 -13.05 -5.47
N GLN A 200 -3.14 -14.24 -6.05
CA GLN A 200 -2.13 -15.31 -6.09
C GLN A 200 -0.84 -14.92 -6.83
N ARG A 201 -0.93 -14.16 -7.93
CA ARG A 201 0.26 -13.69 -8.69
C ARG A 201 1.09 -12.66 -7.92
N ILE A 202 0.48 -11.99 -6.95
CA ILE A 202 1.13 -10.98 -6.12
C ILE A 202 1.91 -11.68 -5.00
N ARG A 203 1.36 -12.78 -4.45
CA ARG A 203 2.01 -13.54 -3.36
C ARG A 203 3.42 -13.99 -3.71
N SER A 204 3.62 -14.50 -4.93
CA SER A 204 4.91 -15.03 -5.39
C SER A 204 5.98 -13.95 -5.61
N SER A 205 5.61 -12.67 -5.75
CA SER A 205 6.54 -11.59 -6.10
C SER A 205 6.91 -10.66 -4.94
N VAL A 206 6.14 -10.65 -3.83
CA VAL A 206 6.24 -9.56 -2.83
C VAL A 206 6.46 -10.02 -1.37
N GLY A 207 6.63 -11.33 -1.11
CA GLY A 207 7.02 -11.84 0.21
C GLY A 207 5.99 -11.56 1.31
N PHE A 208 4.85 -12.25 1.25
CA PHE A 208 3.74 -12.14 2.20
C PHE A 208 3.89 -13.08 3.40
N CYS A 209 3.41 -12.64 4.57
CA CYS A 209 3.12 -13.53 5.69
C CYS A 209 1.71 -14.09 5.52
N GLY A 210 1.57 -15.40 5.38
CA GLY A 210 0.25 -16.05 5.31
C GLY A 210 -0.31 -16.33 6.70
N SER A 211 -1.56 -15.95 6.97
CA SER A 211 -2.41 -16.73 7.85
C SER A 211 -2.97 -17.88 7.00
N SER A 212 -2.38 -19.07 7.11
CA SER A 212 -2.86 -20.26 6.40
C SER A 212 -4.33 -20.52 6.75
N PRO A 213 -5.20 -20.84 5.78
CA PRO A 213 -6.34 -21.69 6.11
C PRO A 213 -5.78 -23.05 6.47
N SER A 214 -6.05 -23.47 7.70
CA SER A 214 -5.80 -24.79 8.26
C SER A 214 -6.03 -25.91 7.26
N THR A 215 -4.99 -26.71 7.02
CA THR A 215 -5.07 -28.05 6.44
C THR A 215 -6.08 -28.86 7.24
N PRO A 216 -7.03 -29.59 6.62
CA PRO A 216 -7.86 -30.54 7.36
C PRO A 216 -6.93 -31.63 7.88
N GLN A 217 -6.93 -31.84 9.20
CA GLN A 217 -6.37 -33.03 9.82
C GLN A 217 -6.97 -34.25 9.13
N GLN A 218 -6.15 -34.98 8.39
CA GLN A 218 -6.51 -36.33 7.98
C GLN A 218 -6.47 -37.18 9.26
N THR A 219 -7.66 -37.61 9.66
CA THR A 219 -7.91 -38.50 10.78
C THR A 219 -7.11 -39.78 10.62
N PHE A 220 -6.32 -40.11 11.65
CA PHE A 220 -5.77 -41.44 11.84
C PHE A 220 -6.91 -42.46 11.81
N ARG A 221 -6.91 -43.34 10.81
CA ARG A 221 -7.71 -44.57 10.88
C ARG A 221 -7.03 -45.53 11.84
N HIS A 222 -7.78 -45.91 12.86
CA HIS A 222 -7.59 -47.13 13.63
C HIS A 222 -7.43 -48.33 12.69
N GLU A 223 -6.35 -49.07 12.82
CA GLU A 223 -6.38 -50.52 12.65
C GLU A 223 -5.68 -51.19 13.84
N THR A 224 -6.35 -52.24 14.31
CA THR A 224 -6.25 -52.94 15.60
C THR A 224 -5.01 -53.84 15.68
N PRO A 225 -4.42 -54.09 16.86
CA PRO A 225 -3.17 -54.87 16.99
C PRO A 225 -3.42 -56.36 17.29
N LEU A 226 -2.47 -57.23 16.87
CA LEU A 226 -1.93 -58.46 17.54
C LEU A 226 -1.44 -59.51 16.50
N PRO A 227 -0.60 -60.52 16.86
CA PRO A 227 0.11 -60.75 18.13
C PRO A 227 1.64 -60.97 18.01
N ARG A 228 2.28 -60.88 19.18
CA ARG A 228 3.64 -61.35 19.49
C ARG A 228 3.83 -62.83 19.13
N GLN A 229 4.95 -63.15 18.49
CA GLN A 229 5.59 -64.47 18.66
C GLN A 229 6.86 -64.32 19.50
N LEU A 230 6.95 -65.21 20.48
CA LEU A 230 8.01 -65.40 21.44
C LEU A 230 8.81 -66.65 21.03
N HIS A 231 10.11 -66.59 21.28
CA HIS A 231 11.08 -67.68 21.49
C HIS A 231 11.65 -68.47 20.31
N GLY A 232 12.98 -68.61 20.36
CA GLY A 232 13.75 -69.68 19.74
C GLY A 232 15.26 -69.39 19.72
N ASN A 233 15.95 -69.65 20.85
CA ASN A 233 17.40 -69.82 20.88
C ASN A 233 17.78 -71.12 20.13
N GLY A 234 18.90 -71.07 19.41
CA GLY A 234 19.55 -72.21 18.76
C GLY A 234 20.69 -71.73 17.87
#